data_AF-A0A813KZQ9-F1
#
_entry.id   AF-A0A813KZQ9-F1
#
_cell.length_a   1.000
_cell.length_b   1.000
_cell.length_c   1.000
_cell.angle_alpha   90.00
_cell.angle_beta   90.00
_cell.angle_gamma   90.00
#
_symmetry.space_group_name_H-M   'P 1'
#
loop_
_entity.id
_entity.type
_entity.pdbx_description
1 polymer ?
#
loop_
_entity_poly.entity_id
_entity_poly.type
_entity_poly.pdbx_seq_one_letter_code
_entity_poly.pdbx_strand_id
1 'polypeptide(L)'
;FLMVGPLRSRLLPLPAASSQRRQARVGSLPAFAVVAAVVGLLICGAPGGPAAVDAAAEAAVAAPSGSSQGILEKALSQSKDMEAQVAEGNLIPRFGEKAQQLISEAAAASPELAQVVEGALEPLFLQQATILRQRAIAEAKVEETVSQIEQRFVSSAAELLGPSSWSLEADSRILRGALERRLRSTAALAEERARAALAQRSTIEVIGKLQDQMEQLALKAQSARGGSSPWVLSTSYRIPRTPLQVVGRYEQGRANVELNLTPDKDPSRSENGGLDQFGPANVGVSFDLGM
;
A
#
# COMPACT_ATOMS: atom_id res chain seq x y z
N PHE A 1 -6.58 61.05 28.41
CA PHE A 1 -5.19 60.71 28.03
C PHE A 1 -5.02 59.20 28.25
N LEU A 2 -5.49 58.27 27.41
CA LEU A 2 -5.30 58.08 25.96
C LEU A 2 -3.82 58.15 25.54
N MET A 3 -3.15 56.99 25.47
CA MET A 3 -2.32 56.68 24.31
C MET A 3 -2.41 55.18 23.98
N VAL A 4 -2.93 54.96 22.78
CA VAL A 4 -3.14 53.72 22.06
C VAL A 4 -1.89 53.47 21.23
N GLY A 5 -1.29 52.28 21.35
CA GLY A 5 -0.23 51.80 20.46
C GLY A 5 -0.78 50.77 19.47
N PRO A 6 -0.42 50.82 18.18
CA PRO A 6 -1.17 50.15 17.11
C PRO A 6 -0.87 48.64 17.01
N LEU A 7 -1.95 47.86 16.91
CA LEU A 7 -1.95 46.47 16.49
C LEU A 7 -1.48 46.37 15.03
N ARG A 8 -0.28 45.82 14.81
CA ARG A 8 0.17 45.37 13.48
C ARG A 8 -0.50 44.03 13.16
N SER A 9 -1.55 44.09 12.37
CA SER A 9 -2.19 42.96 11.69
C SER A 9 -1.20 42.32 10.71
N ARG A 10 -0.50 41.27 11.13
CA ARG A 10 0.15 40.33 10.20
C ARG A 10 -0.92 39.40 9.63
N LEU A 11 -1.40 39.75 8.44
CA LEU A 11 -2.11 38.83 7.55
C LEU A 11 -1.15 37.67 7.20
N LEU A 12 -1.42 36.49 7.76
CA LEU A 12 -0.81 35.25 7.30
C LEU A 12 -1.54 34.81 6.01
N PRO A 13 -0.81 34.51 4.92
CA PRO A 13 -1.42 33.99 3.70
C PRO A 13 -1.92 32.56 3.93
N LEU A 14 -3.19 32.33 3.58
CA LEU A 14 -3.80 31.01 3.46
C LEU A 14 -3.04 30.19 2.40
N PRO A 15 -2.60 28.95 2.69
CA PRO A 15 -2.06 28.08 1.65
C PRO A 15 -3.19 27.62 0.72
N ALA A 16 -3.04 27.93 -0.56
CA ALA A 16 -3.90 27.45 -1.63
C ALA A 16 -3.82 25.91 -1.72
N ALA A 17 -4.97 25.25 -1.62
CA ALA A 17 -5.10 23.81 -1.81
C ALA A 17 -4.87 23.47 -3.30
N SER A 18 -3.65 23.05 -3.65
CA SER A 18 -3.33 22.47 -4.95
C SER A 18 -3.90 21.07 -5.04
N SER A 19 -5.05 20.94 -5.71
CA SER A 19 -5.59 19.64 -6.14
C SER A 19 -4.77 19.10 -7.30
N GLN A 20 -3.64 18.46 -6.99
CA GLN A 20 -2.82 17.78 -7.98
C GLN A 20 -3.44 16.42 -8.33
N ARG A 21 -4.40 16.45 -9.26
CA ARG A 21 -4.89 15.26 -9.98
C ARG A 21 -3.70 14.59 -10.69
N ARG A 22 -3.19 13.50 -10.12
CA ARG A 22 -2.33 12.56 -10.86
C ARG A 22 -3.22 11.71 -11.77
N GLN A 23 -3.36 12.14 -13.02
CA GLN A 23 -3.64 11.23 -14.11
C GLN A 23 -2.35 10.45 -14.39
N ALA A 24 -2.41 9.13 -14.21
CA ALA A 24 -1.41 8.22 -14.72
C ALA A 24 -2.15 7.08 -15.43
N ARG A 25 -2.10 7.09 -16.76
CA ARG A 25 -1.84 5.93 -17.63
C ARG A 25 -2.02 6.33 -19.09
N VAL A 26 -0.90 6.66 -19.71
CA VAL A 26 -0.65 6.54 -21.16
C VAL A 26 0.66 5.77 -21.28
N GLY A 27 0.76 4.88 -22.26
CA GLY A 27 2.05 4.46 -22.78
C GLY A 27 2.24 2.96 -22.91
N SER A 28 1.84 2.46 -24.06
CA SER A 28 2.15 1.16 -24.65
C SER A 28 3.62 1.03 -25.13
N LEU A 29 4.19 -0.18 -24.96
CA LEU A 29 5.23 -0.88 -25.78
C LEU A 29 6.65 -0.23 -25.88
N PRO A 30 7.72 -0.93 -26.34
CA PRO A 30 7.88 -2.33 -26.82
C PRO A 30 9.14 -3.09 -26.28
N ALA A 31 9.18 -4.38 -26.60
CA ALA A 31 10.32 -5.26 -26.95
C ALA A 31 11.74 -5.01 -26.39
N PHE A 32 12.32 -6.04 -25.75
CA PHE A 32 13.74 -6.39 -25.94
C PHE A 32 13.90 -7.91 -26.01
N ALA A 33 14.31 -8.37 -27.19
CA ALA A 33 14.87 -9.68 -27.44
C ALA A 33 16.34 -9.68 -27.00
N VAL A 34 16.78 -10.73 -26.31
CA VAL A 34 18.20 -11.06 -26.09
C VAL A 34 18.35 -12.56 -26.34
N VAL A 35 18.67 -12.93 -27.58
CA VAL A 35 19.94 -13.53 -28.02
C VAL A 35 20.20 -14.91 -27.40
N ALA A 36 19.71 -15.94 -28.10
CA ALA A 36 20.29 -17.28 -28.05
C ALA A 36 21.53 -17.28 -28.95
N ALA A 37 22.72 -17.32 -28.35
CA ALA A 37 23.98 -17.48 -29.06
C ALA A 37 24.36 -18.96 -29.10
N VAL A 38 24.48 -19.44 -30.32
CA VAL A 38 24.91 -20.74 -30.82
C VAL A 38 26.27 -21.13 -30.25
N VAL A 39 26.33 -22.26 -29.53
CA VAL A 39 27.58 -23.02 -29.32
C VAL A 39 27.73 -23.93 -30.54
N GLY A 40 28.48 -23.42 -31.53
CA GLY A 40 28.76 -24.10 -32.78
C GLY A 40 30.27 -24.15 -33.02
N LEU A 41 30.84 -25.33 -32.76
CA LEU A 41 31.89 -26.00 -33.53
C LEU A 41 32.97 -25.11 -34.19
N LEU A 42 34.18 -25.11 -33.62
CA LEU A 42 35.40 -24.74 -34.34
C LEU A 42 36.53 -25.71 -33.99
N ILE A 43 36.59 -26.77 -34.78
CA ILE A 43 37.78 -27.61 -35.03
C ILE A 43 38.32 -27.18 -36.41
N CYS A 44 39.64 -27.26 -36.59
CA CYS A 44 40.52 -26.85 -37.70
C CYS A 44 41.19 -25.48 -37.46
N GLY A 45 42.50 -25.32 -37.47
CA GLY A 45 43.62 -26.22 -37.75
C GLY A 45 44.84 -25.35 -38.09
N ALA A 46 45.98 -25.60 -37.44
CA ALA A 46 47.27 -25.04 -37.86
C ALA A 46 48.37 -26.10 -37.70
N PRO A 47 49.26 -26.26 -38.71
CA PRO A 47 50.19 -27.39 -38.80
C PRO A 47 51.52 -27.07 -38.12
N GLY A 48 52.05 -27.99 -37.34
CA GLY A 48 53.40 -27.84 -36.79
C GLY A 48 53.90 -29.01 -35.96
N GLY A 49 54.74 -29.85 -36.56
CA GLY A 49 55.78 -30.61 -35.87
C GLY A 49 55.44 -32.03 -35.42
N PRO A 50 55.93 -33.08 -36.11
CA PRO A 50 55.90 -34.45 -35.62
C PRO A 50 57.17 -34.75 -34.82
N ALA A 51 57.15 -34.55 -33.50
CA ALA A 51 58.10 -35.19 -32.59
C ALA A 51 57.66 -35.04 -31.13
N ALA A 52 57.46 -36.19 -30.47
CA ALA A 52 57.39 -36.36 -29.02
C ALA A 52 56.12 -35.89 -28.29
N VAL A 53 55.02 -36.63 -28.42
CA VAL A 53 53.96 -36.70 -27.39
C VAL A 53 53.20 -38.03 -27.44
N ASP A 54 53.91 -39.17 -27.42
CA ASP A 54 53.30 -40.51 -27.33
C ASP A 54 53.49 -41.18 -25.96
N ALA A 55 53.80 -40.43 -24.90
CA ALA A 55 54.05 -41.01 -23.57
C ALA A 55 53.33 -40.31 -22.40
N ALA A 56 52.43 -39.35 -22.66
CA ALA A 56 51.74 -38.60 -21.59
C ALA A 56 50.21 -38.45 -21.80
N ALA A 57 49.64 -39.04 -22.85
CA ALA A 57 48.20 -38.96 -23.13
C ALA A 57 47.39 -40.17 -22.61
N GLU A 58 48.06 -41.25 -22.19
CA GLU A 58 47.40 -42.49 -21.74
C GLU A 58 47.40 -42.66 -20.21
N ALA A 59 47.40 -41.54 -19.48
CA ALA A 59 47.22 -41.51 -18.01
C ALA A 59 46.08 -40.58 -17.55
N ALA A 60 45.38 -39.90 -18.47
CA ALA A 60 44.32 -38.94 -18.15
C ALA A 60 42.87 -39.44 -18.44
N VAL A 61 42.70 -40.64 -18.98
CA VAL A 61 41.37 -41.20 -19.35
C VAL A 61 40.95 -42.36 -18.43
N ALA A 62 41.38 -42.31 -17.17
CA ALA A 62 40.96 -43.25 -16.13
C ALA A 62 40.49 -42.53 -14.85
N ALA A 63 39.89 -41.35 -14.99
CA ALA A 63 39.07 -40.78 -13.92
C ALA A 63 37.65 -41.37 -14.01
N PRO A 64 37.06 -41.84 -12.90
CA PRO A 64 35.77 -42.54 -12.93
C PRO A 64 34.65 -41.54 -13.23
N SER A 65 34.24 -41.46 -14.50
CA SER A 65 33.12 -40.65 -15.00
C SER A 65 31.76 -41.04 -14.38
N GLY A 66 31.68 -42.15 -13.65
CA GLY A 66 30.51 -42.50 -12.82
C GLY A 66 30.42 -41.74 -11.49
N SER A 67 31.52 -41.19 -10.98
CA SER A 67 31.53 -40.52 -9.66
C SER A 67 30.91 -39.12 -9.67
N SER A 68 31.16 -38.34 -10.73
CA SER A 68 30.65 -36.98 -10.89
C SER A 68 29.14 -36.94 -11.15
N GLN A 69 28.63 -37.88 -11.95
CA GLN A 69 27.19 -38.02 -12.20
C GLN A 69 26.42 -38.37 -10.93
N GLY A 70 26.93 -39.32 -10.12
CA GLY A 70 26.29 -39.69 -8.85
C GLY A 70 26.26 -38.54 -7.84
N ILE A 71 27.32 -37.73 -7.78
CA ILE A 71 27.37 -36.54 -6.90
C ILE A 71 26.35 -35.48 -7.36
N LEU A 72 26.24 -35.24 -8.67
CA LEU A 72 25.27 -34.30 -9.22
C LEU A 72 23.83 -34.76 -8.98
N GLU A 73 23.52 -36.03 -9.22
CA GLU A 73 22.18 -36.58 -8.99
C GLU A 73 21.78 -36.51 -7.50
N LYS A 74 22.74 -36.80 -6.60
CA LYS A 74 22.55 -36.61 -5.15
C LYS A 74 22.32 -35.14 -4.79
N ALA A 75 23.08 -34.21 -5.37
CA ALA A 75 22.91 -32.79 -5.10
C ALA A 75 21.56 -32.26 -5.60
N LEU A 76 21.14 -32.66 -6.80
CA LEU A 76 19.87 -32.26 -7.40
C LEU A 76 18.65 -32.89 -6.71
N SER A 77 18.76 -34.11 -6.19
CA SER A 77 17.70 -34.70 -5.37
C SER A 77 17.55 -33.95 -4.05
N GLN A 78 18.66 -33.64 -3.37
CA GLN A 78 18.63 -32.84 -2.15
C GLN A 78 18.10 -31.42 -2.39
N SER A 79 18.44 -30.78 -3.53
CA SER A 79 17.90 -29.47 -3.88
C SER A 79 16.39 -29.51 -4.13
N LYS A 80 15.86 -30.58 -4.72
CA LYS A 80 14.41 -30.77 -4.91
C LYS A 80 13.67 -30.98 -3.59
N ASP A 81 14.24 -31.74 -2.66
CA ASP A 81 13.66 -31.91 -1.32
C ASP A 81 13.61 -30.58 -0.56
N MET A 82 14.66 -29.76 -0.72
CA MET A 82 14.71 -28.39 -0.21
C MET A 82 13.68 -27.49 -0.89
N GLU A 83 13.53 -27.58 -2.22
CA GLU A 83 12.52 -26.84 -2.97
C GLU A 83 11.10 -27.14 -2.49
N ALA A 84 10.78 -28.41 -2.22
CA ALA A 84 9.49 -28.80 -1.68
C ALA A 84 9.23 -28.14 -0.31
N GLN A 85 10.22 -28.13 0.59
CA GLN A 85 10.10 -27.48 1.90
C GLN A 85 9.86 -25.96 1.78
N VAL A 86 10.60 -25.29 0.89
CA VAL A 86 10.44 -23.84 0.69
C VAL A 86 9.11 -23.52 -0.01
N ALA A 87 8.64 -24.37 -0.91
CA ALA A 87 7.34 -24.24 -1.57
C ALA A 87 6.16 -24.34 -0.58
N GLU A 88 6.30 -25.15 0.47
CA GLU A 88 5.35 -25.21 1.60
C GLU A 88 5.42 -23.98 2.51
N GLY A 89 6.37 -23.06 2.26
CA GLY A 89 6.60 -21.86 3.09
C GLY A 89 7.47 -22.12 4.31
N ASN A 90 8.10 -23.29 4.41
CA ASN A 90 9.01 -23.62 5.50
C ASN A 90 10.40 -23.04 5.23
N LEU A 91 11.02 -22.50 6.28
CA LEU A 91 12.41 -22.04 6.22
C LEU A 91 13.32 -23.25 6.43
N ILE A 92 14.32 -23.40 5.57
CA ILE A 92 15.31 -24.46 5.73
C ILE A 92 16.32 -23.99 6.79
N PRO A 93 16.44 -24.69 7.94
CA PRO A 93 17.41 -24.32 8.95
C PRO A 93 18.82 -24.51 8.40
N ARG A 94 19.69 -23.53 8.64
CA ARG A 94 21.10 -23.53 8.19
C ARG A 94 21.26 -23.80 6.71
N PHE A 95 20.39 -23.20 5.89
CA PHE A 95 20.44 -23.34 4.44
C PHE A 95 21.82 -23.00 3.87
N GLY A 96 22.47 -21.94 4.36
CA GLY A 96 23.80 -21.53 3.90
C GLY A 96 24.86 -22.62 4.09
N GLU A 97 24.87 -23.29 5.24
CA GLU A 97 25.80 -24.40 5.51
C GLU A 97 25.56 -25.59 4.57
N LYS A 98 24.29 -25.96 4.36
CA LYS A 98 23.91 -27.07 3.46
C LYS A 98 24.25 -26.77 2.01
N ALA A 99 23.97 -25.55 1.55
CA ALA A 99 24.31 -25.08 0.22
C ALA A 99 25.83 -25.09 0.01
N GLN A 100 26.60 -24.56 0.98
CA GLN A 100 28.05 -24.55 0.92
C GLN A 100 28.63 -25.97 0.90
N GLN A 101 28.07 -26.90 1.69
CA GLN A 101 28.47 -28.29 1.67
C GLN A 101 28.24 -28.92 0.28
N LEU A 102 27.04 -28.78 -0.29
CA LEU A 102 26.71 -29.29 -1.62
C LEU A 102 27.62 -28.72 -2.71
N ILE A 103 27.89 -27.41 -2.66
CA ILE A 103 28.76 -26.74 -3.62
C ILE A 103 30.20 -27.21 -3.44
N SER A 104 30.68 -27.42 -2.21
CA SER A 104 32.02 -27.95 -1.95
C SER A 104 32.19 -29.41 -2.39
N GLU A 105 31.16 -30.25 -2.18
CA GLU A 105 31.13 -31.64 -2.67
C GLU A 105 31.15 -31.66 -4.21
N ALA A 106 30.38 -30.79 -4.86
CA ALA A 106 30.37 -30.65 -6.32
C ALA A 106 31.70 -30.10 -6.85
N ALA A 107 32.28 -29.08 -6.20
CA ALA A 107 33.54 -28.46 -6.58
C ALA A 107 34.73 -29.42 -6.48
N ALA A 108 34.72 -30.33 -5.50
CA ALA A 108 35.71 -31.39 -5.38
C ALA A 108 35.67 -32.38 -6.56
N ALA A 109 34.50 -32.57 -7.18
CA ALA A 109 34.34 -33.41 -8.37
C ALA A 109 34.65 -32.65 -9.67
N SER A 110 34.11 -31.45 -9.83
CA SER A 110 34.42 -30.54 -10.95
C SER A 110 33.96 -29.11 -10.64
N PRO A 111 34.74 -28.07 -10.98
CA PRO A 111 34.33 -26.67 -10.79
C PRO A 111 33.10 -26.29 -11.62
N GLU A 112 32.86 -26.94 -12.76
CA GLU A 112 31.67 -26.70 -13.59
C GLU A 112 30.39 -27.19 -12.90
N LEU A 113 30.47 -28.31 -12.17
CA LEU A 113 29.33 -28.84 -11.41
C LEU A 113 28.95 -27.93 -10.24
N ALA A 114 29.95 -27.31 -9.60
CA ALA A 114 29.70 -26.34 -8.55
C ALA A 114 28.85 -25.16 -9.05
N GLN A 115 29.13 -24.65 -10.25
CA GLN A 115 28.34 -23.57 -10.86
C GLN A 115 26.90 -23.99 -11.19
N VAL A 116 26.72 -25.22 -11.68
CA VAL A 116 25.37 -25.75 -11.97
C VAL A 116 24.56 -25.91 -10.67
N VAL A 117 25.17 -26.45 -9.61
CA VAL A 117 24.51 -26.60 -8.30
C VAL A 117 24.23 -25.23 -7.68
N GLU A 118 25.17 -24.29 -7.76
CA GLU A 118 24.98 -22.92 -7.27
C GLU A 118 23.80 -22.23 -7.98
N GLY A 119 23.72 -22.32 -9.32
CA GLY A 119 22.61 -21.77 -10.10
C GLY A 119 21.26 -22.42 -9.79
N ALA A 120 21.24 -23.71 -9.38
CA ALA A 120 20.02 -24.38 -8.94
C ALA A 120 19.59 -23.96 -7.53
N LEU A 121 20.52 -23.58 -6.65
CA LEU A 121 20.24 -23.18 -5.26
C LEU A 121 19.91 -21.68 -5.12
N GLU A 122 20.38 -20.83 -6.02
CA GLU A 122 20.09 -19.39 -6.05
C GLU A 122 18.59 -19.04 -5.99
N PRO A 123 17.68 -19.65 -6.79
CA PRO A 123 16.25 -19.35 -6.69
C PRO A 123 15.65 -19.71 -5.32
N LEU A 124 16.14 -20.77 -4.67
CA LEU A 124 15.71 -21.16 -3.33
C LEU A 124 16.16 -20.16 -2.27
N PHE A 125 17.36 -19.60 -2.43
CA PHE A 125 17.85 -18.50 -1.59
C PHE A 125 16.93 -17.28 -1.71
N LEU A 126 16.63 -16.83 -2.93
CA LEU A 126 15.77 -15.66 -3.17
C LEU A 126 14.35 -15.86 -2.61
N GLN A 127 13.82 -17.08 -2.72
CA GLN A 127 12.50 -17.42 -2.18
C GLN A 127 12.51 -17.37 -0.64
N GLN A 128 13.51 -17.96 0.02
CA GLN A 128 13.63 -17.92 1.48
C GLN A 128 13.86 -16.49 1.99
N ALA A 129 14.67 -15.68 1.30
CA ALA A 129 14.87 -14.27 1.62
C ALA A 129 13.55 -13.47 1.54
N THR A 130 12.71 -13.78 0.54
CA THR A 130 11.36 -13.20 0.42
C THR A 130 10.45 -13.59 1.58
N ILE A 131 10.46 -14.86 1.99
CA ILE A 131 9.67 -15.33 3.14
C ILE A 131 10.12 -14.63 4.43
N LEU A 132 11.44 -14.56 4.68
CA LEU A 132 11.99 -13.84 5.83
C LEU A 132 11.60 -12.36 5.83
N ARG A 133 11.67 -11.71 4.67
CA ARG A 133 11.26 -10.30 4.52
C ARG A 133 9.78 -10.11 4.84
N GLN A 134 8.91 -10.98 4.32
CA GLN A 134 7.47 -10.92 4.63
C GLN A 134 7.21 -11.12 6.12
N ARG A 135 7.92 -12.07 6.75
CA ARG A 135 7.82 -12.32 8.18
C ARG A 135 8.29 -11.14 9.02
N ALA A 136 9.43 -10.53 8.67
CA ALA A 136 9.94 -9.34 9.35
C ALA A 136 8.95 -8.16 9.25
N ILE A 137 8.29 -7.96 8.11
CA ILE A 137 7.26 -6.93 7.94
C ILE A 137 6.02 -7.25 8.79
N ALA A 138 5.62 -8.51 8.85
CA ALA A 138 4.45 -8.95 9.62
C ALA A 138 4.66 -8.83 11.14
N GLU A 139 5.85 -9.20 11.62
CA GLU A 139 6.22 -9.15 13.04
C GLU A 139 6.61 -7.74 13.51
N ALA A 140 6.85 -6.80 12.59
CA ALA A 140 7.21 -5.42 12.91
C ALA A 140 6.15 -4.73 13.77
N LYS A 141 6.58 -4.29 14.96
CA LYS A 141 5.76 -3.52 15.90
C LYS A 141 5.85 -2.02 15.61
N VAL A 142 4.83 -1.26 16.01
CA VAL A 142 4.74 0.20 15.78
C VAL A 142 5.85 0.98 16.51
N GLU A 143 6.32 0.45 17.64
CA GLU A 143 7.33 1.09 18.48
C GLU A 143 8.77 0.82 18.01
N GLU A 144 8.97 -0.18 17.15
CA GLU A 144 10.30 -0.59 16.72
C GLU A 144 10.82 0.34 15.62
N THR A 145 12.11 0.69 15.71
CA THR A 145 12.73 1.50 14.67
C THR A 145 13.00 0.64 13.44
N VAL A 146 13.00 1.28 12.26
CA VAL A 146 13.31 0.60 11.00
C VAL A 146 14.65 -0.14 11.07
N SER A 147 15.66 0.47 11.71
CA SER A 147 16.99 -0.12 11.91
C SER A 147 16.97 -1.38 12.80
N GLN A 148 16.12 -1.43 13.84
CA GLN A 148 16.00 -2.62 14.70
C GLN A 148 15.38 -3.79 13.93
N ILE A 149 14.35 -3.53 13.13
CA ILE A 149 13.69 -4.55 12.30
C ILE A 149 14.66 -5.05 11.23
N GLU A 150 15.40 -4.15 10.59
CA GLU A 150 16.42 -4.48 9.59
C GLU A 150 17.55 -5.32 10.22
N GLN A 151 18.04 -4.96 11.41
CA GLN A 151 19.07 -5.73 12.10
C GLN A 151 18.59 -7.14 12.44
N ARG A 152 17.33 -7.30 12.89
CA ARG A 152 16.75 -8.63 13.11
C ARG A 152 16.65 -9.42 11.83
N PHE A 153 16.17 -8.81 10.74
CA PHE A 153 16.13 -9.44 9.42
C PHE A 153 17.51 -9.92 8.98
N VAL A 154 18.55 -9.08 9.08
CA VAL A 154 19.92 -9.44 8.74
C VAL A 154 20.44 -10.56 9.63
N SER A 155 20.16 -10.54 10.94
CA SER A 155 20.57 -11.61 11.85
C SER A 155 19.91 -12.95 11.54
N SER A 156 18.61 -12.96 11.19
CA SER A 156 17.90 -14.19 10.80
C SER A 156 18.32 -14.68 9.43
N ALA A 157 18.61 -13.77 8.50
CA ALA A 157 19.04 -14.09 7.15
C ALA A 157 20.54 -14.46 7.08
N ALA A 158 21.31 -14.25 8.14
CA ALA A 158 22.70 -14.69 8.22
C ALA A 158 22.84 -16.22 8.08
N GLU A 159 21.84 -16.99 8.51
CA GLU A 159 21.80 -18.45 8.33
C GLU A 159 21.55 -18.88 6.87
N LEU A 160 21.06 -17.96 6.02
CA LEU A 160 20.85 -18.19 4.60
C LEU A 160 22.08 -17.82 3.75
N LEU A 161 23.03 -17.07 4.32
CA LEU A 161 24.22 -16.64 3.59
C LEU A 161 25.07 -17.87 3.24
N GLY A 162 25.13 -18.15 1.95
CA GLY A 162 25.94 -19.21 1.36
C GLY A 162 27.17 -18.62 0.67
N PRO A 163 27.44 -18.98 -0.60
CA PRO A 163 28.58 -18.47 -1.37
C PRO A 163 28.62 -16.94 -1.41
N SER A 164 29.81 -16.37 -1.63
CA SER A 164 30.05 -14.92 -1.68
C SER A 164 29.28 -14.18 -2.78
N SER A 165 28.65 -14.89 -3.71
CA SER A 165 27.82 -14.34 -4.80
C SER A 165 26.43 -13.90 -4.32
N TRP A 166 25.89 -14.51 -3.25
CA TRP A 166 24.55 -14.22 -2.78
C TRP A 166 24.52 -13.01 -1.86
N SER A 167 23.70 -12.02 -2.19
CA SER A 167 23.59 -10.78 -1.42
C SER A 167 22.15 -10.51 -0.98
N LEU A 168 22.00 -10.06 0.26
CA LEU A 168 20.71 -9.66 0.86
C LEU A 168 20.45 -8.16 0.73
N GLU A 169 21.33 -7.42 0.05
CA GLU A 169 21.27 -5.96 -0.01
C GLU A 169 20.00 -5.48 -0.72
N ALA A 170 19.62 -6.15 -1.81
CA ALA A 170 18.38 -5.86 -2.52
C ALA A 170 17.15 -6.04 -1.62
N ASP A 171 17.05 -7.16 -0.90
CA ASP A 171 15.94 -7.43 0.01
C ASP A 171 15.89 -6.47 1.20
N SER A 172 17.05 -6.08 1.74
CA SER A 172 17.11 -5.07 2.81
C SER A 172 16.57 -3.71 2.34
N ARG A 173 16.94 -3.27 1.13
CA ARG A 173 16.41 -2.01 0.56
C ARG A 173 14.89 -2.10 0.36
N ILE A 174 14.37 -3.24 -0.09
CA ILE A 174 12.93 -3.46 -0.27
C ILE A 174 12.21 -3.46 1.09
N LEU A 175 12.77 -4.14 2.09
CA LEU A 175 12.25 -4.16 3.46
C LEU A 175 12.15 -2.74 4.03
N ARG A 176 13.24 -1.97 3.94
CA ARG A 176 13.28 -0.57 4.41
C ARG A 176 12.21 0.28 3.72
N GLY A 177 12.10 0.19 2.40
CA GLY A 177 11.07 0.90 1.64
C GLY A 177 9.64 0.51 2.04
N ALA A 178 9.39 -0.77 2.36
CA ALA A 178 8.09 -1.23 2.84
C ALA A 178 7.76 -0.69 4.24
N LEU A 179 8.73 -0.72 5.16
CA LEU A 179 8.57 -0.20 6.53
C LEU A 179 8.34 1.31 6.53
N GLU A 180 9.11 2.08 5.77
CA GLU A 180 8.90 3.53 5.63
C GLU A 180 7.50 3.85 5.07
N ARG A 181 7.03 3.08 4.09
CA ARG A 181 5.68 3.27 3.54
C ARG A 181 4.61 3.00 4.59
N ARG A 182 4.78 1.96 5.42
CA ARG A 182 3.88 1.65 6.53
C ARG A 182 3.86 2.80 7.55
N LEU A 183 5.02 3.33 7.92
CA LEU A 183 5.14 4.47 8.85
C LEU A 183 4.45 5.74 8.32
N ARG A 184 4.67 6.06 7.04
CA ARG A 184 3.99 7.21 6.40
C ARG A 184 2.48 7.02 6.36
N SER A 185 2.01 5.81 6.07
CA SER A 185 0.57 5.49 6.08
C SER A 185 -0.03 5.62 7.47
N THR A 186 0.64 5.12 8.51
CA THR A 186 0.17 5.27 9.90
C THR A 186 0.15 6.72 10.36
N ALA A 187 1.14 7.52 9.95
CA ALA A 187 1.16 8.95 10.24
C ALA A 187 -0.02 9.69 9.56
N ALA A 188 -0.29 9.39 8.29
CA ALA A 188 -1.43 9.94 7.57
C ALA A 188 -2.78 9.57 8.23
N LEU A 189 -2.94 8.30 8.64
CA LEU A 189 -4.13 7.85 9.37
C LEU A 189 -4.27 8.53 10.73
N ALA A 190 -3.17 8.77 11.44
CA ALA A 190 -3.18 9.50 12.71
C ALA A 190 -3.60 10.96 12.52
N GLU A 191 -3.12 11.62 11.46
CA GLU A 191 -3.50 12.99 11.13
C GLU A 191 -5.00 13.09 10.78
N GLU A 192 -5.53 12.17 9.96
CA GLU A 192 -6.96 12.16 9.64
C GLU A 192 -7.82 11.91 10.88
N ARG A 193 -7.40 11.02 11.78
CA ARG A 193 -8.08 10.83 13.08
C ARG A 193 -8.06 12.10 13.94
N ALA A 194 -6.95 12.82 13.96
CA ALA A 194 -6.85 14.08 14.70
C ALA A 194 -7.79 15.14 14.11
N ARG A 195 -7.85 15.27 12.77
CA ARG A 195 -8.79 16.19 12.10
C ARG A 195 -10.24 15.82 12.38
N ALA A 196 -10.59 14.53 12.32
CA ALA A 196 -11.92 14.05 12.64
C ALA A 196 -12.31 14.35 14.10
N ALA A 197 -11.38 14.15 15.04
CA ALA A 197 -11.59 14.47 16.45
C ALA A 197 -11.82 15.97 16.69
N LEU A 198 -11.08 16.83 15.97
CA LEU A 198 -11.29 18.29 16.04
C LEU A 198 -12.66 18.69 15.47
N ALA A 199 -13.07 18.13 14.34
CA ALA A 199 -14.38 18.38 13.75
C ALA A 199 -15.53 17.92 14.66
N GLN A 200 -15.36 16.79 15.35
CA GLN A 200 -16.32 16.32 16.35
C GLN A 200 -16.43 17.30 17.53
N ARG A 201 -15.29 17.78 18.06
CA ARG A 201 -15.29 18.79 19.14
C ARG A 201 -15.98 20.08 18.74
N SER A 202 -15.65 20.64 17.57
CA SER A 202 -16.31 21.86 17.09
C SER A 202 -17.82 21.66 16.89
N THR A 203 -18.24 20.46 16.46
CA THR A 203 -19.67 20.15 16.30
C THR A 203 -20.38 20.13 17.65
N ILE A 204 -19.78 19.52 18.68
CA ILE A 204 -20.33 19.51 20.05
C ILE A 204 -20.46 20.94 20.60
N GLU A 205 -19.46 21.79 20.38
CA GLU A 205 -19.51 23.20 20.79
C GLU A 205 -20.64 23.97 20.09
N VAL A 206 -20.86 23.73 18.80
CA VAL A 206 -21.97 24.35 18.05
C VAL A 206 -23.32 23.86 18.55
N ILE A 207 -23.46 22.56 18.81
CA ILE A 207 -24.70 21.98 19.38
C ILE A 207 -24.98 22.59 20.76
N GLY A 208 -23.98 22.73 21.62
CA GLY A 208 -24.13 23.38 22.93
C GLY A 208 -24.65 24.82 22.79
N LYS A 209 -24.05 25.62 21.91
CA LYS A 209 -24.50 27.01 21.66
C LYS A 209 -25.94 27.08 21.14
N LEU A 210 -26.35 26.14 20.28
CA LEU A 210 -27.72 26.08 19.77
C LEU A 210 -28.71 25.72 20.88
N GLN A 211 -28.35 24.82 21.79
CA GLN A 211 -29.16 24.50 22.97
C GLN A 211 -29.33 25.71 23.89
N ASP A 212 -28.26 26.44 24.19
CA ASP A 212 -28.32 27.66 25.01
C ASP A 212 -29.22 28.73 24.37
N GLN A 213 -29.13 28.91 23.05
CA GLN A 213 -29.98 29.84 22.31
C GLN A 213 -31.45 29.44 22.37
N MET A 214 -31.75 28.14 22.25
CA MET A 214 -33.12 27.63 22.37
C MET A 214 -33.68 27.87 23.78
N GLU A 215 -32.89 27.65 24.83
CA GLU A 215 -33.32 27.89 26.21
C GLU A 215 -33.57 29.39 26.46
N GLN A 216 -32.69 30.26 25.97
CA GLN A 216 -32.88 31.72 26.08
C GLN A 216 -34.13 32.20 25.33
N LEU A 217 -34.40 31.64 24.14
CA LEU A 217 -35.62 31.96 23.39
C LEU A 217 -36.86 31.43 24.11
N ALA A 218 -36.81 30.24 24.69
CA ALA A 218 -37.91 29.68 25.49
C ALA A 218 -38.21 30.56 26.72
N LEU A 219 -37.19 31.02 27.44
CA LEU A 219 -37.33 31.92 28.59
C LEU A 219 -37.90 33.29 28.17
N LYS A 220 -37.42 33.88 27.06
CA LYS A 220 -37.96 35.13 26.51
C LYS A 220 -39.42 34.96 26.08
N ALA A 221 -39.76 33.86 25.40
CA ALA A 221 -41.13 33.56 24.98
C ALA A 221 -42.06 33.34 26.18
N GLN A 222 -41.60 32.71 27.26
CA GLN A 222 -42.36 32.58 28.51
C GLN A 222 -42.54 33.93 29.21
N SER A 223 -41.52 34.79 29.23
CA SER A 223 -41.64 36.15 29.78
C SER A 223 -42.57 37.07 28.98
N ALA A 224 -42.79 36.76 27.69
CA ALA A 224 -43.73 37.46 26.82
C ALA A 224 -45.19 36.96 26.97
N ARG A 225 -45.47 35.92 27.78
CA ARG A 225 -46.83 35.36 28.02
C ARG A 225 -47.74 36.24 28.89
N GLY A 226 -47.50 37.55 28.96
CA GLY A 226 -48.50 38.53 29.43
C GLY A 226 -49.55 38.89 28.39
N GLY A 227 -49.38 38.49 27.12
CA GLY A 227 -50.38 38.68 26.06
C GLY A 227 -50.16 37.65 24.97
N SER A 228 -51.23 36.97 24.56
CA SER A 228 -51.22 35.91 23.54
C SER A 228 -50.49 36.34 22.26
N SER A 229 -49.32 35.77 21.99
CA SER A 229 -48.65 35.89 20.69
C SER A 229 -48.35 34.49 20.14
N PRO A 230 -48.87 34.13 18.96
CA PRO A 230 -48.67 32.82 18.36
C PRO A 230 -47.25 32.75 17.80
N TRP A 231 -46.33 32.13 18.55
CA TRP A 231 -44.97 31.92 18.05
C TRP A 231 -45.00 30.94 16.87
N VAL A 232 -44.46 31.37 15.73
CA VAL A 232 -44.23 30.53 14.55
C VAL A 232 -42.75 30.17 14.54
N LEU A 233 -42.43 28.89 14.74
CA LEU A 233 -41.06 28.38 14.64
C LEU A 233 -40.93 27.68 13.28
N SER A 234 -40.11 28.22 12.38
CA SER A 234 -39.75 27.53 11.13
C SER A 234 -38.28 27.14 11.16
N THR A 235 -38.01 25.87 10.88
CA THR A 235 -36.67 25.33 10.62
C THR A 235 -36.61 24.85 9.19
N SER A 236 -35.53 25.17 8.47
CA SER A 236 -35.32 24.64 7.12
C SER A 236 -33.89 24.14 6.99
N TYR A 237 -33.75 22.91 6.50
CA TYR A 237 -32.46 22.25 6.31
C TYR A 237 -32.36 21.75 4.87
N ARG A 238 -31.31 22.18 4.17
CA ARG A 238 -31.02 21.75 2.79
C ARG A 238 -29.85 20.77 2.83
N ILE A 239 -30.07 19.57 2.31
CA ILE A 239 -29.02 18.57 2.24
C ILE A 239 -28.08 18.94 1.07
N PRO A 240 -26.79 19.20 1.33
CA PRO A 240 -25.86 19.60 0.28
C PRO A 240 -25.74 18.51 -0.79
N ARG A 241 -25.71 18.91 -2.07
CA ARG A 241 -25.67 18.03 -3.26
C ARG A 241 -26.92 17.18 -3.50
N THR A 242 -28.05 17.54 -2.89
CA THR A 242 -29.36 16.96 -3.24
C THR A 242 -30.38 18.09 -3.41
N PRO A 243 -31.43 17.89 -4.24
CA PRO A 243 -32.53 18.85 -4.37
C PRO A 243 -33.52 18.77 -3.18
N LEU A 244 -33.14 18.12 -2.09
CA LEU A 244 -33.99 17.88 -0.93
C LEU A 244 -33.86 19.04 0.08
N GLN A 245 -34.99 19.69 0.36
CA GLN A 245 -35.14 20.65 1.44
C GLN A 245 -36.22 20.16 2.41
N VAL A 246 -35.88 20.09 3.70
CA VAL A 246 -36.83 19.76 4.76
C VAL A 246 -37.17 21.05 5.48
N VAL A 247 -38.45 21.41 5.52
CA VAL A 247 -38.96 22.59 6.24
C VAL A 247 -39.92 22.12 7.32
N GLY A 248 -39.62 22.35 8.59
CA GLY A 248 -40.54 22.14 9.70
C GLY A 248 -41.09 23.49 10.17
N ARG A 249 -42.40 23.64 10.29
CA ARG A 249 -43.07 24.82 10.84
C ARG A 249 -43.95 24.39 12.02
N TYR A 250 -43.78 25.01 13.17
CA TYR A 250 -44.65 24.84 14.33
C TYR A 250 -45.39 26.14 14.61
N GLU A 251 -46.72 26.10 14.58
CA GLU A 251 -47.59 27.24 14.81
C GLU A 251 -48.83 26.80 15.59
N GLN A 252 -49.14 27.51 16.69
CA GLN A 252 -50.39 27.34 17.45
C GLN A 252 -50.73 25.88 17.82
N GLY A 253 -49.72 25.08 18.20
CA GLY A 253 -49.93 23.69 18.59
C GLY A 253 -49.87 22.68 17.43
N ARG A 254 -49.72 23.13 16.19
CA ARG A 254 -49.62 22.27 14.99
C ARG A 254 -48.21 22.25 14.46
N ALA A 255 -47.69 21.06 14.18
CA ALA A 255 -46.41 20.83 13.53
C ALA A 255 -46.65 20.42 12.06
N ASN A 256 -46.24 21.29 11.13
CA ASN A 256 -46.25 20.99 9.70
C ASN A 256 -44.82 20.71 9.26
N VAL A 257 -44.55 19.52 8.73
CA VAL A 257 -43.27 19.21 8.08
C VAL A 257 -43.51 19.11 6.59
N GLU A 258 -42.88 19.99 5.83
CA GLU A 258 -42.90 20.04 4.37
C GLU A 258 -41.55 19.54 3.84
N LEU A 259 -41.57 18.45 3.08
CA LEU A 259 -40.44 18.11 2.22
C LEU A 259 -40.65 18.78 0.87
N ASN A 260 -39.79 19.75 0.55
CA ASN A 260 -39.79 20.39 -0.75
C ASN A 260 -38.67 19.78 -1.62
N LEU A 261 -39.08 19.17 -2.72
CA LEU A 261 -38.20 18.79 -3.81
C LEU A 261 -38.31 19.85 -4.88
N THR A 262 -37.41 20.84 -4.85
CA THR A 262 -37.31 21.80 -5.95
C THR A 262 -36.29 21.24 -6.94
N PRO A 263 -36.70 20.71 -8.10
CA PRO A 263 -35.75 20.26 -9.11
C PRO A 263 -34.98 21.48 -9.63
N ASP A 264 -33.70 21.54 -9.28
CA ASP A 264 -32.79 22.58 -9.77
C ASP A 264 -32.61 22.37 -11.28
N LYS A 265 -33.12 23.30 -12.10
CA LYS A 265 -32.81 23.35 -13.53
C LYS A 265 -31.38 23.91 -13.67
N ASP A 266 -30.44 22.97 -13.61
CA ASP A 266 -29.00 23.00 -13.95
C ASP A 266 -27.98 23.45 -12.90
N PRO A 267 -26.82 22.75 -12.88
CA PRO A 267 -25.58 23.53 -12.96
C PRO A 267 -24.59 23.13 -14.07
N SER A 268 -24.80 22.09 -14.89
CA SER A 268 -23.83 21.76 -15.95
C SER A 268 -24.31 20.84 -17.09
N ARG A 269 -25.38 21.19 -17.83
CA ARG A 269 -25.37 21.22 -19.32
C ARG A 269 -26.77 21.52 -19.91
N SER A 270 -26.88 22.68 -20.56
CA SER A 270 -27.76 22.93 -21.72
C SER A 270 -27.34 22.10 -22.96
N GLU A 271 -26.77 20.91 -22.79
CA GLU A 271 -26.37 20.07 -23.91
C GLU A 271 -26.90 18.67 -23.66
N ASN A 272 -27.94 18.36 -24.41
CA ASN A 272 -28.38 17.01 -24.80
C ASN A 272 -29.56 16.45 -23.99
N GLY A 273 -30.68 17.17 -24.05
CA GLY A 273 -31.83 16.73 -24.85
C GLY A 273 -32.39 15.33 -24.61
N GLY A 274 -33.63 15.30 -24.09
CA GLY A 274 -34.57 14.23 -24.35
C GLY A 274 -35.12 13.56 -23.10
N LEU A 275 -36.14 14.16 -22.50
CA LEU A 275 -37.42 13.53 -22.12
C LEU A 275 -38.27 14.56 -21.37
N ASP A 276 -38.86 15.43 -22.18
CA ASP A 276 -39.95 16.33 -21.84
C ASP A 276 -41.24 15.49 -21.81
N GLN A 277 -41.66 14.96 -20.65
CA GLN A 277 -43.10 14.63 -20.46
C GLN A 277 -43.59 14.32 -19.04
N PHE A 278 -43.05 14.92 -17.98
CA PHE A 278 -43.79 14.99 -16.72
C PHE A 278 -43.65 16.38 -16.11
N GLY A 279 -44.78 17.10 -16.06
CA GLY A 279 -44.89 18.44 -15.47
C GLY A 279 -44.55 18.45 -13.97
N PRO A 280 -44.53 19.63 -13.34
CA PRO A 280 -44.10 19.80 -11.95
C PRO A 280 -44.98 19.00 -10.99
N ALA A 281 -44.53 17.79 -10.64
CA ALA A 281 -45.11 17.00 -9.58
C ALA A 281 -44.57 17.54 -8.25
N ASN A 282 -45.26 18.54 -7.69
CA ASN A 282 -45.08 18.95 -6.31
C ASN A 282 -45.61 17.81 -5.42
N VAL A 283 -44.75 16.86 -5.07
CA VAL A 283 -45.09 15.81 -4.09
C VAL A 283 -44.93 16.42 -2.70
N GLY A 284 -45.95 17.14 -2.25
CA GLY A 284 -46.07 17.60 -0.87
C GLY A 284 -46.61 16.47 -0.02
N VAL A 285 -45.78 15.91 0.86
CA VAL A 285 -46.24 14.99 1.91
C VAL A 285 -46.35 15.80 3.20
N SER A 286 -47.56 16.22 3.56
CA SER A 286 -47.82 16.88 4.84
C SER A 286 -48.26 15.85 5.86
N PHE A 287 -47.48 15.69 6.93
CA PHE A 287 -47.90 14.95 8.11
C PHE A 287 -48.42 15.96 9.12
N ASP A 288 -49.74 15.96 9.36
CA ASP A 288 -50.35 16.73 10.45
C ASP A 288 -50.23 15.89 11.71
N LEU A 289 -49.20 16.16 12.52
CA LEU A 289 -49.04 15.56 13.83
C LEU A 289 -49.80 16.43 14.83
N GLY A 290 -51.11 16.22 14.88
CA GLY A 290 -51.93 16.65 16.02
C GLY A 290 -51.58 15.78 17.23
N MET A 291 -51.23 16.42 18.34
CA MET A 291 -51.22 15.78 19.66
C MET A 291 -52.66 15.56 20.15
#